data_AF-A0A7G9XN47-F1
#
_entry.id   AF-A0A7G9XN47-F1
#
_cell.length_a   1.000
_cell.length_b   1.000
_cell.length_c   1.000
_cell.angle_alpha   90.00
_cell.angle_beta   90.00
_cell.angle_gamma   90.00
#
_symmetry.space_group_name_H-M   'P 1'
#
loop_
_entity.id
_entity.type
_entity.pdbx_description
1 polymer ?
#
loop_
_entity_poly.entity_id
_entity_poly.type
_entity_poly.pdbx_seq_one_letter_code
_entity_poly.pdbx_strand_id
1 'polypeptide(L)'
;MSDVAPPAVPQPAPDAPEAAPVAPSDPLRIATPSPWGHAVVAALALVGIVLNVIGGAGFPAAAPVEWLMNAGLTIDLVAVLIACGIGVGVTLRARPVRPALVFPWLGLGLSAVALLAWAVGAVGLYETLFFGGRGRYMEDVGGAFLAGIPWALGAIFSAYGIRRGTQRRLNVAAWVGIAMWAIVLVGVLASALLYAADLTD
;
A
#
# COMPACT_ATOMS: atom_id res chain seq x y z
N MET A 1 15.94 -73.95 53.15
CA MET A 1 15.43 -73.97 51.76
C MET A 1 15.02 -72.55 51.45
N SER A 2 15.69 -71.89 50.50
CA SER A 2 15.53 -70.45 50.23
C SER A 2 14.50 -70.27 49.13
N ASP A 3 13.35 -69.68 49.44
CA ASP A 3 12.33 -69.31 48.46
C ASP A 3 12.82 -68.10 47.66
N VAL A 4 13.31 -68.36 46.45
CA VAL A 4 13.64 -67.31 45.47
C VAL A 4 12.39 -67.06 44.63
N ALA A 5 11.80 -65.88 44.78
CA ALA A 5 10.67 -65.46 43.96
C ALA A 5 11.11 -65.30 42.48
N PRO A 6 10.27 -65.71 41.51
CA PRO A 6 10.60 -65.60 40.09
C PRO A 6 10.70 -64.13 39.63
N PRO A 7 11.56 -63.83 38.63
CA PRO A 7 11.75 -62.48 38.13
C PRO A 7 10.47 -61.93 37.47
N ALA A 8 10.22 -60.64 37.65
CA ALA A 8 9.07 -59.95 37.05
C ALA A 8 9.15 -59.96 35.52
N VAL A 9 8.03 -60.27 34.88
CA VAL A 9 7.88 -60.24 33.41
C VAL A 9 7.93 -58.79 32.94
N PRO A 10 8.70 -58.44 31.88
CA PRO A 10 8.71 -57.09 31.33
C PRO A 10 7.32 -56.69 30.82
N GLN A 11 6.77 -55.60 31.35
CA GLN A 11 5.57 -54.99 30.77
C GLN A 11 5.91 -54.40 29.40
N PRO A 12 5.03 -54.55 28.38
CA PRO A 12 5.16 -53.85 27.11
C PRO A 12 5.22 -52.34 27.35
N ALA A 13 6.14 -51.66 26.69
CA ALA A 13 6.19 -50.21 26.72
C ALA A 13 4.84 -49.64 26.22
N PRO A 14 4.27 -48.62 26.87
CA PRO A 14 3.05 -47.99 26.39
C PRO A 14 3.28 -47.46 24.97
N ASP A 15 2.34 -47.78 24.07
CA ASP A 15 2.37 -47.30 22.69
C ASP A 15 2.54 -45.78 22.68
N ALA A 16 3.53 -45.30 21.93
CA ALA A 16 3.74 -43.87 21.74
C ALA A 16 2.45 -43.28 21.16
N PRO A 17 1.93 -42.16 21.70
CA PRO A 17 0.71 -41.56 21.20
C PRO A 17 0.87 -41.29 19.70
N GLU A 18 -0.02 -41.90 18.93
CA GLU A 18 -0.14 -41.74 17.49
C GLU A 18 -0.16 -40.24 17.18
N ALA A 19 0.83 -39.76 16.41
CA ALA A 19 0.96 -38.35 16.09
C ALA A 19 -0.34 -37.90 15.43
N ALA A 20 -1.09 -37.04 16.13
CA ALA A 20 -2.38 -36.55 15.65
C ALA A 20 -2.23 -36.02 14.21
N PRO A 21 -3.14 -36.38 13.29
CA PRO A 21 -3.07 -35.94 11.90
C PRO A 21 -3.03 -34.41 11.87
N VAL A 22 -1.99 -33.87 11.22
CA VAL A 22 -1.77 -32.44 11.04
C VAL A 22 -3.05 -31.84 10.44
N ALA A 23 -3.80 -31.08 11.25
CA ALA A 23 -5.02 -30.44 10.81
C ALA A 23 -4.75 -29.53 9.60
N PRO A 24 -5.70 -29.40 8.65
CA PRO A 24 -5.56 -28.51 7.51
C PRO A 24 -5.21 -27.10 8.00
N SER A 25 -4.23 -26.47 7.37
CA SER A 25 -3.82 -25.10 7.67
C SER A 25 -5.02 -24.17 7.57
N ASP A 26 -5.63 -23.83 8.69
CA ASP A 26 -6.73 -22.89 8.77
C ASP A 26 -6.23 -21.55 8.19
N PRO A 27 -6.80 -21.03 7.08
CA PRO A 27 -6.37 -19.77 6.47
C PRO A 27 -6.59 -18.56 7.41
N LEU A 28 -7.26 -18.77 8.55
CA LEU A 28 -7.36 -17.80 9.64
C LEU A 28 -6.16 -17.84 10.61
N ARG A 29 -5.38 -18.91 10.62
CA ARG A 29 -4.28 -19.11 11.58
C ARG A 29 -2.91 -18.71 11.05
N ILE A 30 -2.63 -18.90 9.75
CA ILE A 30 -1.28 -18.69 9.20
C ILE A 30 -1.33 -18.02 7.82
N ALA A 31 -0.71 -16.84 7.69
CA ALA A 31 -0.52 -16.14 6.44
C ALA A 31 0.94 -15.69 6.28
N THR A 32 1.47 -15.72 5.05
CA THR A 32 2.82 -15.23 4.77
C THR A 32 2.76 -13.84 4.14
N PRO A 33 3.49 -12.83 4.67
CA PRO A 33 3.55 -11.51 4.05
C PRO A 33 4.05 -11.62 2.61
N SER A 34 3.48 -10.83 1.69
CA SER A 34 3.93 -10.82 0.29
C SER A 34 4.72 -9.56 -0.02
N PRO A 35 5.94 -9.67 -0.59
CA PRO A 35 6.74 -8.49 -0.89
C PRO A 35 6.16 -7.69 -2.06
N TRP A 36 5.27 -8.29 -2.85
CA TRP A 36 4.77 -7.71 -4.10
C TRP A 36 3.95 -6.45 -3.90
N GLY A 37 3.11 -6.38 -2.86
CA GLY A 37 2.35 -5.16 -2.56
C GLY A 37 3.26 -3.96 -2.32
N HIS A 38 4.29 -4.17 -1.48
CA HIS A 38 5.31 -3.18 -1.20
C HIS A 38 6.14 -2.82 -2.42
N ALA A 39 6.58 -3.82 -3.20
CA ALA A 39 7.41 -3.60 -4.37
C ALA A 39 6.69 -2.77 -5.43
N VAL A 40 5.40 -3.07 -5.68
CA VAL A 40 4.58 -2.31 -6.65
C VAL A 40 4.39 -0.87 -6.18
N VAL A 41 3.97 -0.65 -4.94
CA VAL A 41 3.75 0.70 -4.42
C VAL A 41 5.05 1.51 -4.37
N ALA A 42 6.15 0.90 -3.94
CA ALA A 42 7.47 1.54 -3.96
C ALA A 42 7.92 1.92 -5.38
N ALA A 43 7.76 1.02 -6.35
CA ALA A 43 8.12 1.31 -7.74
C ALA A 43 7.26 2.44 -8.33
N LEU A 44 5.95 2.43 -8.09
CA LEU A 44 5.06 3.50 -8.53
C LEU A 44 5.37 4.83 -7.85
N ALA A 45 5.67 4.83 -6.55
CA ALA A 45 6.07 6.04 -5.83
C ALA A 45 7.39 6.60 -6.37
N LEU A 46 8.37 5.74 -6.68
CA LEU A 46 9.63 6.16 -7.30
C LEU A 46 9.40 6.82 -8.67
N VAL A 47 8.62 6.19 -9.54
CA VAL A 47 8.24 6.75 -10.84
C VAL A 47 7.51 8.08 -10.65
N GLY A 48 6.59 8.14 -9.69
CA GLY A 48 5.86 9.35 -9.33
C GLY A 48 6.79 10.48 -8.91
N ILE A 49 7.74 10.24 -8.00
CA ILE A 49 8.73 11.23 -7.57
C ILE A 49 9.50 11.78 -8.78
N VAL A 50 10.02 10.89 -9.64
CA VAL A 50 10.80 11.30 -10.81
C VAL A 50 9.97 12.19 -11.73
N LEU A 51 8.75 11.77 -12.08
CA LEU A 51 7.89 12.53 -12.98
C LEU A 51 7.42 13.85 -12.35
N ASN A 52 7.13 13.86 -11.06
CA ASN A 52 6.68 15.05 -10.34
C ASN A 52 7.82 16.09 -10.18
N VAL A 53 9.06 15.64 -10.01
CA VAL A 53 10.24 16.51 -10.02
C VAL A 53 10.51 17.07 -11.42
N ILE A 54 10.38 16.25 -12.47
CA ILE A 54 10.53 16.70 -13.86
C ILE A 54 9.44 17.73 -14.20
N GLY A 55 8.18 17.46 -13.86
CA GLY A 55 7.08 18.41 -14.03
C GLY A 55 7.33 19.70 -13.25
N GLY A 56 7.63 19.58 -11.95
CA GLY A 56 7.95 20.73 -11.09
C GLY A 56 9.08 21.61 -11.61
N ALA A 57 10.13 21.02 -12.20
CA ALA A 57 11.24 21.78 -12.78
C ALA A 57 10.82 22.69 -13.96
N GLY A 58 9.69 22.40 -14.60
CA GLY A 58 9.10 23.25 -15.65
C GLY A 58 8.17 24.34 -15.13
N PHE A 59 7.92 24.42 -13.82
CA PHE A 59 6.96 25.39 -13.28
C PHE A 59 7.52 26.83 -13.37
N PRO A 60 6.66 27.84 -13.59
CA PRO A 60 7.07 29.24 -13.56
C PRO A 60 7.71 29.62 -12.22
N ALA A 61 8.79 30.40 -12.25
CA ALA A 61 9.48 30.84 -11.03
C ALA A 61 8.60 31.72 -10.12
N ALA A 62 7.57 32.37 -10.69
CA ALA A 62 6.63 33.24 -9.99
C ALA A 62 5.37 32.50 -9.47
N ALA A 63 5.36 31.16 -9.47
CA ALA A 63 4.25 30.31 -9.03
C ALA A 63 4.54 29.60 -7.68
N PRO A 64 4.68 30.34 -6.56
CA PRO A 64 5.16 29.77 -5.29
C PRO A 64 4.19 28.77 -4.66
N VAL A 65 2.88 28.91 -4.91
CA VAL A 65 1.86 28.01 -4.36
C VAL A 65 1.93 26.64 -5.03
N GLU A 66 2.09 26.64 -6.34
CA GLU A 66 2.23 25.46 -7.19
C GLU A 66 3.52 24.71 -6.82
N TRP A 67 4.63 25.42 -6.61
CA TRP A 67 5.88 24.86 -6.09
C TRP A 67 5.71 24.21 -4.71
N LEU A 68 5.02 24.88 -3.78
CA LEU A 68 4.77 24.35 -2.44
C LEU A 68 3.93 23.07 -2.49
N MET A 69 2.87 23.06 -3.29
CA MET A 69 2.01 21.88 -3.46
C MET A 69 2.77 20.72 -4.10
N ASN A 70 3.54 21.00 -5.17
CA ASN A 70 4.38 19.99 -5.81
C ASN A 70 5.41 19.39 -4.85
N ALA A 71 6.05 20.21 -4.02
CA ALA A 71 7.00 19.76 -3.01
C ALA A 71 6.32 18.89 -1.93
N GLY A 72 5.15 19.30 -1.43
CA GLY A 72 4.40 18.50 -0.44
C GLY A 72 3.98 17.13 -0.98
N LEU A 73 3.43 17.07 -2.20
CA LEU A 73 3.09 15.79 -2.85
C LEU A 73 4.33 14.92 -3.05
N THR A 74 5.47 15.51 -3.38
CA THR A 74 6.76 14.79 -3.49
C THR A 74 7.19 14.21 -2.14
N ILE A 75 7.04 14.96 -1.04
CA ILE A 75 7.36 14.49 0.32
C ILE A 75 6.49 13.28 0.69
N ASP A 76 5.19 13.33 0.39
CA ASP A 76 4.27 12.21 0.63
C ASP A 76 4.71 10.96 -0.15
N LEU A 77 5.08 11.11 -1.42
CA LEU A 77 5.58 9.99 -2.23
C LEU A 77 6.90 9.43 -1.71
N VAL A 78 7.81 10.28 -1.22
CA VAL A 78 9.06 9.84 -0.57
C VAL A 78 8.75 9.04 0.70
N ALA A 79 7.79 9.49 1.51
CA ALA A 79 7.36 8.75 2.69
C ALA A 79 6.79 7.36 2.32
N VAL A 80 5.96 7.28 1.29
CA VAL A 80 5.44 6.01 0.75
C VAL A 80 6.57 5.11 0.25
N LEU A 81 7.51 5.66 -0.52
CA LEU A 81 8.67 4.93 -1.05
C LEU A 81 9.52 4.33 0.07
N ILE A 82 9.85 5.11 1.10
CA ILE A 82 10.64 4.65 2.24
C ILE A 82 9.87 3.56 3.01
N ALA A 83 8.61 3.81 3.37
CA ALA A 83 7.80 2.88 4.14
C ALA A 83 7.61 1.53 3.42
N CYS A 84 7.34 1.57 2.11
CA CYS A 84 7.19 0.36 1.30
C CYS A 84 8.54 -0.30 0.99
N GLY A 85 9.61 0.46 0.76
CA GLY A 85 10.97 -0.08 0.58
C GLY A 85 11.44 -0.86 1.80
N ILE A 86 11.23 -0.32 3.00
CA ILE A 86 11.46 -1.04 4.26
C ILE A 86 10.56 -2.28 4.34
N GLY A 87 9.28 -2.14 3.98
CA GLY A 87 8.31 -3.23 3.93
C GLY A 87 8.74 -4.41 3.06
N VAL A 88 9.36 -4.16 1.89
CA VAL A 88 9.96 -5.20 1.04
C VAL A 88 11.05 -5.94 1.83
N GLY A 89 12.02 -5.21 2.39
CA GLY A 89 13.15 -5.80 3.11
C GLY A 89 12.74 -6.64 4.32
N VAL A 90 11.76 -6.15 5.09
CA VAL A 90 11.18 -6.88 6.24
C VAL A 90 10.46 -8.13 5.75
N THR A 91 9.65 -8.02 4.70
CA THR A 91 8.84 -9.14 4.20
C THR A 91 9.69 -10.28 3.64
N LEU A 92 10.80 -9.98 2.97
CA LEU A 92 11.72 -11.00 2.44
C LEU A 92 12.34 -11.88 3.54
N ARG A 93 12.39 -11.37 4.78
CA ARG A 93 12.94 -12.08 5.95
C ARG A 93 11.85 -12.61 6.88
N ALA A 94 10.58 -12.33 6.58
CA ALA A 94 9.48 -12.60 7.48
C ALA A 94 9.06 -14.07 7.48
N ARG A 95 8.73 -14.57 8.67
CA ARG A 95 8.13 -15.90 8.87
C ARG A 95 6.61 -15.84 8.68
N PRO A 96 5.92 -16.98 8.55
CA PRO A 96 4.46 -16.99 8.60
C PRO A 96 3.95 -16.34 9.89
N VAL A 97 2.94 -15.47 9.77
CA VAL A 97 2.36 -14.69 10.87
C VAL A 97 0.84 -14.70 10.77
N ARG A 98 0.16 -14.08 11.75
CA ARG A 98 -1.30 -13.92 11.70
C ARG A 98 -1.72 -13.04 10.50
N PRO A 99 -2.88 -13.30 9.89
CA PRO A 99 -3.40 -12.47 8.82
C PRO A 99 -3.73 -11.06 9.31
N ALA A 100 -3.39 -10.05 8.50
CA ALA A 100 -3.76 -8.67 8.78
C ALA A 100 -5.22 -8.43 8.38
N LEU A 101 -6.11 -8.47 9.37
CA LEU A 101 -7.55 -8.31 9.12
C LEU A 101 -7.96 -6.85 8.91
N VAL A 102 -7.18 -5.90 9.44
CA VAL A 102 -7.55 -4.48 9.52
C VAL A 102 -6.88 -3.64 8.44
N PHE A 103 -5.59 -3.88 8.16
CA PHE A 103 -4.82 -3.07 7.21
C PHE A 103 -5.40 -2.97 5.81
N PRO A 104 -5.91 -4.05 5.17
CA PRO A 104 -6.54 -3.92 3.86
C PRO A 104 -7.72 -2.94 3.83
N TRP A 105 -8.53 -2.92 4.90
CA TRP A 105 -9.70 -2.05 4.98
C TRP A 105 -9.32 -0.61 5.33
N LEU A 106 -8.33 -0.40 6.21
CA LEU A 106 -7.79 0.93 6.45
C LEU A 106 -7.15 1.51 5.19
N GLY A 107 -6.37 0.70 4.47
CA GLY A 107 -5.77 1.08 3.20
C GLY A 107 -6.82 1.48 2.16
N LEU A 108 -7.83 0.63 1.97
CA LEU A 108 -8.95 0.95 1.08
C LEU A 108 -9.70 2.22 1.49
N GLY A 109 -10.06 2.35 2.77
CA GLY A 109 -10.82 3.50 3.26
C GLY A 109 -10.07 4.81 3.10
N LEU A 110 -8.78 4.84 3.44
CA LEU A 110 -7.95 6.04 3.30
C LEU A 110 -7.66 6.39 1.84
N SER A 111 -7.40 5.38 0.98
CA SER A 111 -7.29 5.60 -0.47
C SER A 111 -8.59 6.14 -1.06
N ALA A 112 -9.75 5.66 -0.59
CA ALA A 112 -11.04 6.16 -1.05
C ALA A 112 -11.27 7.61 -0.61
N VAL A 113 -10.91 7.98 0.63
CA VAL A 113 -10.97 9.37 1.10
C VAL A 113 -10.08 10.27 0.25
N ALA A 114 -8.83 9.85 -0.02
CA ALA A 114 -7.92 10.61 -0.88
C ALA A 114 -8.44 10.76 -2.31
N LEU A 115 -8.98 9.67 -2.89
CA LEU A 115 -9.57 9.69 -4.22
C LEU A 115 -10.76 10.64 -4.30
N LEU A 116 -11.67 10.61 -3.31
CA LEU A 116 -12.83 11.50 -3.27
C LEU A 116 -12.40 12.96 -3.06
N ALA A 117 -11.45 13.22 -2.16
CA ALA A 117 -10.93 14.56 -1.93
C ALA A 117 -10.28 15.14 -3.20
N TRP A 118 -9.47 14.34 -3.90
CA TRP A 118 -8.90 14.72 -5.19
C TRP A 118 -10.00 14.93 -6.25
N ALA A 119 -10.89 13.97 -6.45
CA ALA A 119 -11.93 14.07 -7.49
C ALA A 119 -12.85 15.28 -7.27
N VAL A 120 -13.25 15.58 -6.03
CA VAL A 120 -14.07 16.77 -5.76
C VAL A 120 -13.26 18.06 -5.86
N GLY A 121 -11.97 18.01 -5.52
CA GLY A 121 -11.08 19.17 -5.52
C GLY A 121 -10.49 19.53 -6.87
N ALA A 122 -10.43 18.61 -7.84
CA ALA A 122 -9.73 18.73 -9.12
C ALA A 122 -10.51 19.56 -10.16
N VAL A 123 -10.96 20.75 -9.78
CA VAL A 123 -11.81 21.62 -10.63
C VAL A 123 -11.08 22.05 -11.89
N GLY A 124 -9.81 22.46 -11.79
CA GLY A 124 -9.02 22.88 -12.95
C GLY A 124 -8.86 21.76 -13.99
N LEU A 125 -8.74 20.51 -13.55
CA LEU A 125 -8.60 19.36 -14.43
C LEU A 125 -9.91 19.14 -15.21
N TYR A 126 -11.05 19.32 -14.56
CA TYR A 126 -12.36 19.25 -15.22
C TYR A 126 -12.57 20.40 -16.19
N GLU A 127 -12.15 21.61 -15.85
CA GLU A 127 -12.15 22.75 -16.77
C GLU A 127 -11.35 22.46 -18.04
N THR A 128 -10.16 21.90 -17.88
CA THR A 128 -9.28 21.54 -18.99
C THR A 128 -9.85 20.41 -19.85
N LEU A 129 -10.33 19.34 -19.23
CA LEU A 129 -10.77 18.14 -19.95
C LEU A 129 -12.16 18.27 -20.59
N PHE A 130 -13.10 18.97 -19.94
CA PHE A 130 -14.51 18.97 -20.34
C PHE A 130 -14.99 20.32 -20.85
N PHE A 131 -14.37 21.42 -20.43
CA PHE A 131 -14.85 22.78 -20.73
C PHE A 131 -13.91 23.58 -21.63
N GLY A 132 -12.77 23.00 -22.04
CA GLY A 132 -11.80 23.64 -22.92
C GLY A 132 -11.05 24.82 -22.28
N GLY A 133 -11.10 24.91 -20.95
CA GLY A 133 -10.38 25.91 -20.17
C GLY A 133 -8.89 25.56 -20.00
N ARG A 134 -8.18 26.43 -19.30
CA ARG A 134 -6.83 26.19 -18.81
C ARG A 134 -6.88 26.20 -17.30
N GLY A 135 -7.15 25.03 -16.72
CA GLY A 135 -7.26 24.89 -15.28
C GLY A 135 -5.92 25.16 -14.59
N ARG A 136 -5.97 25.64 -13.35
CA ARG A 136 -4.75 25.91 -12.60
C ARG A 136 -4.20 24.65 -11.93
N TYR A 137 -2.89 24.42 -11.97
CA TYR A 137 -2.27 23.26 -11.28
C TYR A 137 -2.71 23.13 -9.82
N MET A 138 -2.75 24.23 -9.07
CA MET A 138 -3.17 24.22 -7.66
C MET A 138 -4.63 23.75 -7.46
N GLU A 139 -5.48 23.98 -8.46
CA GLU A 139 -6.90 23.59 -8.47
C GLU A 139 -7.07 22.14 -8.94
N ASP A 140 -6.08 21.56 -9.60
CA ASP A 140 -6.09 20.15 -9.99
C ASP A 140 -5.68 19.24 -8.81
N VAL A 141 -4.69 19.68 -8.04
CA VAL A 141 -4.04 18.84 -7.03
C VAL A 141 -4.41 19.20 -5.60
N GLY A 142 -5.11 20.32 -5.38
CA GLY A 142 -5.43 20.83 -4.04
C GLY A 142 -6.11 19.78 -3.14
N GLY A 143 -7.05 19.00 -3.69
CA GLY A 143 -7.70 17.91 -2.97
C GLY A 143 -6.75 16.78 -2.57
N ALA A 144 -5.83 16.40 -3.45
CA ALA A 144 -4.81 15.38 -3.16
C ALA A 144 -3.80 15.89 -2.12
N PHE A 145 -3.37 17.15 -2.23
CA PHE A 145 -2.43 17.78 -1.30
C PHE A 145 -3.00 17.87 0.11
N LEU A 146 -4.25 18.32 0.27
CA LEU A 146 -4.91 18.39 1.58
C LEU A 146 -5.18 16.99 2.17
N ALA A 147 -5.40 16.00 1.31
CA ALA A 147 -5.56 14.60 1.70
C ALA A 147 -4.24 13.81 1.70
N GLY A 148 -3.07 14.48 1.73
CA GLY A 148 -1.75 13.85 1.63
C GLY A 148 -1.51 12.73 2.65
N ILE A 149 -1.90 12.94 3.91
CA ILE A 149 -1.81 11.92 4.97
C ILE A 149 -2.69 10.70 4.66
N PRO A 150 -4.02 10.83 4.43
CA PRO A 150 -4.84 9.72 3.96
C PRO A 150 -4.29 9.05 2.69
N TRP A 151 -3.78 9.81 1.74
CA TRP A 151 -3.26 9.29 0.48
C TRP A 151 -2.03 8.40 0.72
N ALA A 152 -1.03 8.90 1.43
CA ALA A 152 0.17 8.14 1.76
C ALA A 152 -0.13 6.90 2.60
N LEU A 153 -0.93 7.04 3.67
CA LEU A 153 -1.31 5.92 4.53
C LEU A 153 -2.18 4.88 3.82
N GLY A 154 -3.04 5.31 2.89
CA GLY A 154 -3.85 4.44 2.04
C GLY A 154 -2.98 3.47 1.24
N ALA A 155 -1.93 3.99 0.58
CA ALA A 155 -0.95 3.18 -0.13
C ALA A 155 -0.21 2.21 0.82
N ILE A 156 0.31 2.72 1.93
CA ILE A 156 1.12 1.96 2.88
C ILE A 156 0.31 0.81 3.48
N PHE A 157 -0.87 1.07 4.05
CA PHE A 157 -1.69 0.02 4.66
C PHE A 157 -2.22 -0.97 3.64
N SER A 158 -2.54 -0.53 2.43
CA SER A 158 -2.91 -1.45 1.34
C SER A 158 -1.76 -2.39 1.00
N ALA A 159 -0.52 -1.88 0.87
CA ALA A 159 0.66 -2.70 0.63
C ALA A 159 0.92 -3.72 1.76
N TYR A 160 0.87 -3.28 3.02
CA TYR A 160 1.02 -4.16 4.21
C TYR A 160 -0.13 -5.18 4.35
N GLY A 161 -1.25 -4.94 3.69
CA GLY A 161 -2.42 -5.82 3.67
C GLY A 161 -2.24 -7.09 2.82
N ILE A 162 -1.33 -7.08 1.84
CA ILE A 162 -1.20 -8.18 0.87
C ILE A 162 -0.43 -9.36 1.47
N ARG A 163 -1.08 -10.54 1.50
CA ARG A 163 -0.52 -11.77 2.07
C ARG A 163 -0.85 -13.00 1.24
N ARG A 164 0.00 -14.02 1.27
CA ARG A 164 -0.29 -15.36 0.74
C ARG A 164 -0.94 -16.22 1.83
N GLY A 165 -1.82 -17.13 1.44
CA GLY A 165 -2.54 -18.01 2.38
C GLY A 165 -3.64 -17.34 3.22
N THR A 166 -4.03 -16.10 2.90
CA THR A 166 -5.13 -15.38 3.58
C THR A 166 -6.43 -15.43 2.78
N GLN A 167 -7.50 -14.84 3.32
CA GLN A 167 -8.78 -14.68 2.64
C GLN A 167 -8.65 -13.80 1.39
N ARG A 168 -9.18 -14.28 0.25
CA ARG A 168 -9.12 -13.57 -1.04
C ARG A 168 -9.67 -12.14 -0.97
N ARG A 169 -10.78 -11.92 -0.25
CA ARG A 169 -11.41 -10.60 -0.08
C ARG A 169 -10.47 -9.55 0.52
N LEU A 170 -9.57 -9.95 1.42
CA LEU A 170 -8.61 -9.03 2.05
C LEU A 170 -7.55 -8.58 1.04
N ASN A 171 -7.02 -9.50 0.25
CA ASN A 171 -6.09 -9.15 -0.83
C ASN A 171 -6.77 -8.30 -1.91
N VAL A 172 -8.03 -8.59 -2.24
CA VAL A 172 -8.81 -7.77 -3.18
C VAL A 172 -8.97 -6.35 -2.64
N ALA A 173 -9.40 -6.18 -1.38
CA ALA A 173 -9.52 -4.86 -0.76
C ALA A 173 -8.19 -4.08 -0.78
N ALA A 174 -7.07 -4.75 -0.46
CA ALA A 174 -5.73 -4.16 -0.55
C ALA A 174 -5.37 -3.74 -1.99
N TRP A 175 -5.61 -4.59 -2.98
CA TRP A 175 -5.32 -4.25 -4.39
C TRP A 175 -6.21 -3.11 -4.91
N VAL A 176 -7.48 -3.07 -4.52
CA VAL A 176 -8.37 -1.95 -4.84
C VAL A 176 -7.88 -0.66 -4.18
N GLY A 177 -7.42 -0.72 -2.93
CA GLY A 177 -6.81 0.42 -2.25
C GLY A 177 -5.55 0.94 -2.94
N ILE A 178 -4.69 0.04 -3.45
CA ILE A 178 -3.51 0.41 -4.27
C ILE A 178 -3.96 1.05 -5.60
N ALA A 179 -4.96 0.47 -6.26
CA ALA A 179 -5.48 1.00 -7.52
C ALA A 179 -6.05 2.41 -7.35
N MET A 180 -6.86 2.64 -6.31
CA MET A 180 -7.40 3.97 -5.98
C MET A 180 -6.29 4.99 -5.70
N TRP A 181 -5.28 4.60 -4.92
CA TRP A 181 -4.10 5.44 -4.68
C TRP A 181 -3.37 5.79 -5.98
N ALA A 182 -3.19 4.81 -6.87
CA ALA A 182 -2.51 4.99 -8.15
C ALA A 182 -3.32 5.88 -9.12
N ILE A 183 -4.65 5.88 -9.06
CA ILE A 183 -5.48 6.78 -9.85
C ILE A 183 -5.20 8.24 -9.47
N VAL A 184 -5.17 8.53 -8.16
CA VAL A 184 -4.81 9.89 -7.67
C VAL A 184 -3.40 10.27 -8.10
N LEU A 185 -2.44 9.33 -8.00
CA LEU A 185 -1.08 9.54 -8.48
C LEU A 185 -1.06 9.95 -9.96
N VAL A 186 -1.74 9.19 -10.83
CA VAL A 186 -1.79 9.50 -12.27
C VAL A 186 -2.39 10.88 -12.51
N GLY A 187 -3.46 11.25 -11.79
CA GLY A 187 -4.05 12.59 -11.86
C GLY A 187 -3.07 13.69 -11.52
N VAL A 188 -2.41 13.58 -10.36
CA VAL A 188 -1.40 14.55 -9.91
C VAL A 188 -0.24 14.69 -10.90
N LEU A 189 0.28 13.57 -11.40
CA LEU A 189 1.40 13.58 -12.36
C LEU A 189 0.99 14.17 -13.71
N ALA A 190 -0.22 13.84 -14.19
CA ALA A 190 -0.74 14.41 -15.43
C ALA A 190 -0.83 15.93 -15.31
N SER A 191 -1.41 16.45 -14.22
CA SER A 191 -1.50 17.89 -13.97
C SER A 191 -0.13 18.56 -13.88
N ALA A 192 0.84 17.96 -13.18
CA ALA A 192 2.20 18.52 -13.11
C ALA A 192 2.87 18.59 -14.48
N LEU A 193 2.73 17.54 -15.31
CA LEU A 193 3.33 17.49 -16.64
C LEU A 193 2.63 18.43 -17.63
N LEU A 194 1.31 18.54 -17.57
CA LEU A 194 0.52 19.47 -18.41
C LEU A 194 0.86 20.92 -18.08
N TYR A 195 0.98 21.24 -16.79
CA TYR A 195 1.36 22.59 -16.34
C TYR A 195 2.78 22.94 -16.76
N ALA A 196 3.73 22.00 -16.59
CA ALA A 196 5.11 22.17 -17.04
C ALA A 196 5.24 22.38 -18.57
N ALA A 197 4.31 21.83 -19.34
CA ALA A 197 4.26 21.94 -20.79
C ALA A 197 3.51 23.19 -21.29
N ASP A 198 3.08 24.08 -20.38
CA ASP A 198 2.27 25.26 -20.70
C ASP A 198 0.94 24.93 -21.41
N LEU A 199 0.40 23.73 -21.15
CA LEU A 199 -0.89 23.29 -21.66
C LEU A 199 -2.04 23.66 -20.71
N THR A 200 -1.72 23.98 -19.46
CA THR A 200 -2.64 24.45 -18.40
C THR A 200 -2.01 25.64 -17.68
N ASP A 201 -2.79 26.32 -16.83
CA ASP A 201 -2.37 27.53 -16.09
C ASP A 201 -1.97 27.26 -14.62
#